data_AF-A0A6N2SB66-F1
#
_entry.id   AF-A0A6N2SB66-F1
#
_cell.length_a   1.000
_cell.length_b   1.000
_cell.length_c   1.000
_cell.angle_alpha   90.00
_cell.angle_beta   90.00
_cell.angle_gamma   90.00
#
_symmetry.space_group_name_H-M   'P 1'
#
loop_
_entity.id
_entity.type
_entity.pdbx_description
1 polymer ?
#
loop_
_entity_poly.entity_id
_entity_poly.type
_entity_poly.pdbx_seq_one_letter_code
_entity_poly.pdbx_strand_id
1 'polypeptide(L)' 'MCRPTTCEVCGKITWKGCGKHIDSVREQVPPDQWCDKDHTEEEYAAAKKKGGFFGSLCS' A
#
# COMPACT_ATOMS: atom_id res chain seq x y z
N MET A 1 -1.23 6.54 -15.04
CA MET A 1 0.12 5.96 -14.90
C MET A 1 0.11 5.06 -13.68
N CYS A 2 0.18 3.75 -13.88
CA CYS A 2 0.09 2.81 -12.78
C CYS A 2 1.49 2.56 -12.24
N ARG A 3 1.67 2.71 -10.93
CA ARG A 3 2.98 2.51 -10.28
C ARG A 3 2.84 1.53 -9.12
N PRO A 4 3.75 0.54 -9.00
CA PRO A 4 3.84 -0.27 -7.81
C PRO A 4 4.24 0.64 -6.64
N THR A 5 3.59 0.46 -5.51
CA THR A 5 3.86 1.18 -4.27
C THR A 5 3.61 0.23 -3.12
N THR A 6 4.39 0.31 -2.07
CA THR A 6 4.16 -0.53 -0.89
C THR A 6 2.95 -0.02 -0.13
N CYS A 7 2.08 -0.92 0.33
CA CYS A 7 1.01 -0.58 1.23
C CYS A 7 1.60 -0.20 2.60
N GLU A 8 1.24 0.97 3.10
CA GLU A 8 1.66 1.46 4.42
C GLU A 8 1.02 0.69 5.59
N VAL A 9 -0.04 -0.09 5.31
CA VAL A 9 -0.75 -0.92 6.29
C VAL A 9 -0.16 -2.31 6.39
N CYS A 10 -0.22 -3.10 5.32
CA CYS A 10 0.21 -4.51 5.31
C CYS A 10 1.64 -4.74 4.80
N GLY A 11 2.31 -3.72 4.23
CA GLY A 11 3.64 -3.88 3.66
C GLY A 11 3.70 -4.64 2.33
N LYS A 12 2.55 -5.10 1.81
CA LYS A 12 2.47 -5.77 0.50
C LYS A 12 2.52 -4.78 -0.67
N ILE A 13 2.69 -5.29 -1.88
CA ILE A 13 2.74 -4.47 -3.10
C ILE A 13 1.31 -4.07 -3.46
N THR A 14 1.05 -2.76 -3.55
CA THR A 14 -0.19 -2.20 -4.09
C THR A 14 0.12 -1.35 -5.30
N TRP A 15 -0.91 -0.95 -6.04
CA TRP A 15 -0.74 -0.07 -7.19
C TRP A 15 -1.60 1.18 -6.99
N LYS A 16 -1.00 2.35 -7.26
CA LYS A 16 -1.74 3.62 -7.32
C LYS A 16 -2.01 3.98 -8.79
N GLY A 17 -3.24 4.40 -9.08
CA GLY A 17 -3.66 4.90 -10.40
C GLY A 17 -4.15 3.84 -11.39
N CYS A 18 -4.79 2.77 -10.90
CA CYS A 18 -5.21 1.63 -11.72
C CYS A 18 -6.65 1.81 -12.24
N GLY A 19 -6.81 1.75 -13.57
CA GLY A 19 -8.13 1.76 -14.23
C GLY A 19 -8.43 0.48 -15.03
N LYS A 20 -7.45 -0.08 -15.76
CA LYS A 20 -7.58 -1.34 -16.54
C LYS A 20 -6.34 -2.22 -16.57
N HIS A 21 -5.14 -1.66 -16.42
CA HIS A 21 -3.89 -2.41 -16.59
C HIS A 21 -3.60 -3.42 -15.46
N ILE A 22 -4.20 -3.25 -14.28
CA ILE A 22 -3.93 -4.12 -13.12
C ILE A 22 -4.34 -5.57 -13.36
N ASP A 23 -5.35 -5.81 -14.23
CA ASP A 23 -5.89 -7.13 -14.48
C ASP A 23 -4.88 -8.07 -15.16
N SER A 24 -4.05 -7.54 -16.07
CA SER A 24 -3.01 -8.35 -16.72
C SER A 24 -1.78 -8.56 -15.82
N VAL A 25 -1.58 -7.67 -14.83
CA VAL A 25 -0.48 -7.80 -13.86
C VAL A 25 -0.86 -8.77 -12.74
N ARG A 26 -2.12 -8.78 -12.28
CA ARG A 26 -2.59 -9.75 -11.28
C ARG A 26 -2.58 -11.19 -11.81
N GLU A 27 -2.63 -11.40 -13.12
CA GLU A 27 -2.49 -12.73 -13.72
C GLU A 27 -1.05 -13.25 -13.65
N GLN A 28 -0.07 -12.34 -13.63
CA GLN A 28 1.36 -12.67 -13.59
C GLN A 28 1.93 -12.68 -12.17
N VAL A 29 1.29 -11.98 -11.24
CA VAL A 29 1.73 -11.86 -9.84
C VAL A 29 0.83 -12.71 -8.94
N PRO A 30 1.38 -13.60 -8.11
CA PRO A 30 0.58 -14.44 -7.23
C PRO A 30 -0.23 -13.58 -6.24
N PRO A 31 -1.46 -14.02 -5.91
CA PRO A 31 -2.37 -13.29 -5.05
C PRO A 31 -1.92 -13.18 -3.58
N ASP A 32 -0.76 -13.72 -3.25
CA ASP A 32 -0.18 -13.60 -1.91
C ASP A 32 0.59 -12.26 -1.74
N GLN A 33 1.12 -11.73 -2.84
CA GLN A 33 2.07 -10.59 -2.86
C GLN A 33 1.39 -9.22 -3.04
N TRP A 34 0.10 -9.20 -3.39
CA TRP A 34 -0.68 -7.98 -3.57
C TRP A 34 -1.46 -7.61 -2.30
N CYS A 35 -1.62 -6.30 -2.13
CA CYS A 35 -2.53 -5.73 -1.16
C CYS A 35 -3.92 -5.56 -1.81
N ASP A 36 -4.91 -6.27 -1.28
CA ASP A 36 -6.33 -6.18 -1.67
C ASP A 36 -6.95 -4.80 -1.40
N LYS A 37 -6.26 -3.95 -0.62
CA LYS A 37 -6.74 -2.66 -0.09
C LYS A 37 -7.95 -2.80 0.83
N ASP A 38 -8.26 -4.03 1.24
CA ASP A 38 -9.24 -4.37 2.27
C ASP A 38 -8.62 -4.13 3.66
N HIS A 39 -8.44 -2.86 3.97
CA HIS A 39 -7.98 -2.41 5.29
C HIS A 39 -9.07 -1.57 5.92
N THR A 40 -9.31 -1.79 7.21
CA THR A 40 -10.24 -0.95 7.96
C THR A 40 -9.64 0.44 8.20
N GLU A 41 -10.50 1.43 8.45
CA GLU A 41 -10.07 2.79 8.78
C GLU A 41 -9.12 2.81 10.00
N GLU A 42 -9.30 1.87 10.92
CA GLU A 42 -8.42 1.66 12.09
C GLU A 42 -6.99 1.27 11.68
N GLU A 43 -6.85 0.37 10.70
CA GLU A 43 -5.55 -0.06 10.19
C GLU A 43 -4.84 1.08 9.43
N TYR A 44 -5.58 1.84 8.62
CA TYR A 44 -5.05 3.05 7.98
C TYR A 44 -4.65 4.12 9.00
N ALA A 45 -5.41 4.28 10.09
CA ALA A 45 -5.08 5.20 11.18
C ALA A 45 -3.81 4.77 11.93
N ALA A 46 -3.62 3.45 12.13
CA ALA A 46 -2.41 2.89 12.72
C ALA A 46 -1.18 3.08 11.81
N ALA A 47 -1.32 2.87 10.50
CA ALA A 47 -0.27 3.12 9.52
C ALA A 47 0.16 4.60 9.48
N LYS A 48 -0.81 5.52 9.47
CA LYS A 48 -0.58 6.97 9.51
C LYS A 48 0.15 7.41 10.78
N LYS A 49 -0.11 6.77 11.93
CA LYS A 49 0.62 7.02 13.18
C LYS A 49 2.10 6.62 13.11
N LYS A 50 2.45 5.56 12.36
CA LYS A 50 3.86 5.14 12.20
C LYS A 50 4.65 6.07 11.27
N GLY A 51 4.03 6.66 10.26
CA GLY A 51 4.67 7.59 9.33
C GLY A 51 4.93 9.00 9.87
N GLY A 52 4.28 9.39 10.98
CA GLY A 52 4.37 10.73 11.57
C GLY A 52 5.32 10.89 12.75
N PHE A 53 5.96 9.81 13.23
CA PHE A 53 6.69 9.84 14.51
C PHE A 53 8.22 10.03 14.40
N PHE A 54 8.79 10.17 13.21
CA PHE A 54 10.25 10.26 13.01
C PHE A 54 10.74 11.61 12.47
N GLY A 55 10.13 12.72 12.89
CA GLY A 55 10.44 14.07 12.40
C GLY A 55 10.63 15.17 13.44
N SER A 56 10.77 14.85 14.74
CA SER A 56 10.92 15.87 15.79
C SER A 56 11.90 15.42 16.87
N LEU A 57 13.18 15.24 16.53
CA LEU A 57 14.28 15.19 17.51
C LEU A 57 15.70 15.22 16.88
N CYS A 58 15.95 16.16 15.97
CA CYS A 58 17.31 16.71 15.80
C CYS A 58 17.26 18.17 16.22
N SER A 59 17.58 18.39 17.50
CA SER A 59 18.06 19.67 18.05
C SER A 59 19.48 19.97 17.56
#